data_AF-A0A6A4UH40-F1
#
_entry.id   AF-A0A6A4UH40-F1
#
_cell.length_a   1.000
_cell.length_b   1.000
_cell.length_c   1.000
_cell.angle_alpha   90.00
_cell.angle_beta   90.00
_cell.angle_gamma   90.00
#
_symmetry.space_group_name_H-M   'P 1'
#
loop_
_entity.id
_entity.type
_entity.pdbx_description
1 polymer ?
#
loop_
_entity_poly.entity_id
_entity_poly.type
_entity_poly.pdbx_seq_one_letter_code
_entity_poly.pdbx_strand_id
1 'polypeptide(L)'
;MKVLQRLLTTMGFPCDPDGQIGPQTIRAAQLAYDAAPSHLADAYGIARRNYYYALADARPASRKYARRRDGGKGGWIARAEEFISPRYHLTLAQHQARVASWG
;
A
#
# COMPACT_ATOMS: atom_id res chain seq x y z
N MET A 1 10.41 -1.46 0.82
CA MET A 1 10.77 -2.90 0.81
C MET A 1 9.94 -3.72 1.79
N LYS A 2 9.95 -3.40 3.09
CA LYS A 2 9.21 -4.18 4.11
C LYS A 2 7.71 -4.37 3.86
N VAL A 3 7.05 -3.46 3.12
CA VAL A 3 5.62 -3.61 2.74
C VAL A 3 5.39 -4.85 1.88
N LEU A 4 6.24 -5.10 0.88
CA LEU A 4 6.13 -6.28 0.03
C LEU A 4 6.36 -7.55 0.85
N GLN A 5 7.44 -7.61 1.63
CA GLN A 5 7.79 -8.80 2.42
C GLN A 5 6.69 -9.17 3.43
N ARG A 6 6.07 -8.18 4.09
CA ARG A 6 4.91 -8.39 4.96
C ARG A 6 3.68 -8.88 4.19
N LEU A 7 3.43 -8.32 2.99
CA LEU A 7 2.34 -8.76 2.13
C LEU A 7 2.52 -10.24 1.74
N LEU A 8 3.72 -10.63 1.30
CA LEU A 8 4.02 -12.02 0.92
C LEU A 8 3.73 -12.98 2.08
N THR A 9 4.16 -12.63 3.29
CA THR A 9 3.85 -13.41 4.50
C THR A 9 2.34 -13.49 4.76
N THR A 10 1.60 -12.38 4.58
CA THR A 10 0.14 -12.36 4.73
C THR A 10 -0.57 -13.22 3.68
N MET A 11 0.01 -13.34 2.48
CA MET A 11 -0.47 -14.21 1.41
C MET A 11 -0.09 -15.69 1.61
N GLY A 12 0.61 -16.03 2.69
CA GLY A 12 1.01 -17.41 3.01
C GLY A 12 2.39 -17.81 2.49
N PHE A 13 3.19 -16.86 2.00
CA PHE A 13 4.56 -17.10 1.50
C PHE A 13 5.57 -16.52 2.50
N PRO A 14 6.20 -17.35 3.36
CA PRO A 14 7.08 -16.87 4.42
C PRO A 14 8.22 -16.00 3.88
N CYS A 15 8.33 -14.77 4.38
CA CYS A 15 9.38 -13.83 3.99
C CYS A 15 9.69 -12.87 5.14
N ASP A 16 10.96 -12.74 5.50
CA ASP A 16 11.36 -11.86 6.60
C ASP A 16 11.31 -10.38 6.17
N PRO A 17 10.65 -9.48 6.93
CA PRO A 17 10.53 -8.07 6.57
C PRO A 17 11.77 -7.25 6.98
N ASP A 18 12.95 -7.68 6.55
CA ASP A 18 14.24 -7.07 6.84
C ASP A 18 14.52 -5.82 5.98
N GLY A 19 13.83 -5.67 4.86
CA GLY A 19 14.00 -4.60 3.88
C GLY A 19 14.99 -4.91 2.76
N GLN A 20 15.62 -6.07 2.75
CA GLN A 20 16.58 -6.52 1.75
C GLN A 20 15.90 -7.40 0.69
N ILE A 21 16.32 -7.28 -0.57
CA ILE A 21 15.89 -8.21 -1.63
C ILE A 21 16.95 -9.28 -1.79
N GLY A 22 16.73 -10.41 -1.12
CA GLY A 22 17.53 -11.61 -1.26
C GLY A 22 16.74 -12.77 -1.90
N PRO A 23 17.35 -13.96 -2.01
CA PRO A 23 16.74 -15.14 -2.61
C PRO A 23 15.38 -15.53 -1.99
N GLN A 24 15.20 -15.35 -0.68
CA GLN A 24 13.94 -15.61 0.02
C GLN A 24 12.82 -14.70 -0.50
N THR A 25 13.05 -13.38 -0.54
CA THR A 25 12.06 -12.41 -1.03
C THR A 25 11.71 -12.68 -2.50
N ILE A 26 12.70 -13.01 -3.33
CA ILE A 26 12.49 -13.34 -4.75
C ILE A 26 11.61 -14.60 -4.88
N ARG A 27 11.93 -15.67 -4.15
CA ARG A 27 11.17 -16.92 -4.17
C ARG A 27 9.73 -16.72 -3.69
N ALA A 28 9.54 -16.01 -2.58
CA ALA A 28 8.22 -15.75 -2.04
C ALA A 28 7.39 -14.89 -3.01
N ALA A 29 8.00 -13.88 -3.65
CA ALA A 29 7.34 -13.07 -4.66
C ALA A 29 6.93 -13.88 -5.89
N GLN A 30 7.80 -14.80 -6.35
CA GLN A 30 7.49 -15.69 -7.46
C GLN A 30 6.32 -16.61 -7.13
N LEU A 31 6.34 -17.27 -5.96
CA LEU A 31 5.25 -18.15 -5.54
C LEU A 31 3.92 -17.39 -5.41
N ALA A 32 3.95 -16.16 -4.87
CA ALA A 32 2.77 -15.31 -4.77
C ALA A 32 2.23 -14.90 -6.14
N TYR A 33 3.12 -14.62 -7.09
CA TYR A 33 2.73 -14.29 -8.45
C TYR A 33 2.13 -15.51 -9.15
N ASP A 34 2.76 -16.68 -9.05
CA ASP A 34 2.27 -17.91 -9.69
C ASP A 34 0.90 -18.32 -9.15
N ALA A 35 0.64 -18.10 -7.86
CA ALA A 35 -0.65 -18.40 -7.24
C ALA A 35 -1.77 -17.43 -7.65
N ALA A 36 -1.46 -16.15 -7.88
CA ALA A 36 -2.45 -15.13 -8.24
C ALA A 36 -1.85 -14.00 -9.11
N PRO A 37 -1.53 -14.26 -10.39
CA PRO A 37 -0.74 -13.35 -11.23
C PRO A 37 -1.40 -11.98 -11.42
N SER A 38 -2.72 -11.97 -11.56
CA SER A 38 -3.52 -10.76 -11.77
C SER A 38 -3.80 -9.97 -10.49
N HIS A 39 -3.45 -10.49 -9.31
CA HIS A 39 -3.83 -9.88 -8.03
C HIS A 39 -2.64 -9.35 -7.23
N LEU A 40 -1.42 -9.84 -7.46
CA LEU A 40 -0.25 -9.42 -6.67
C LEU A 40 0.05 -7.92 -6.80
N ALA A 41 -0.08 -7.35 -8.00
CA ALA A 41 0.13 -5.93 -8.24
C ALA A 41 -0.90 -5.06 -7.47
N ASP A 42 -2.18 -5.42 -7.58
CA ASP A 42 -3.27 -4.76 -6.85
C ASP A 42 -3.07 -4.86 -5.34
N ALA A 43 -2.77 -6.06 -4.85
CA ALA A 43 -2.54 -6.31 -3.43
C ALA A 43 -1.37 -5.48 -2.89
N TYR A 44 -0.27 -5.39 -3.66
CA TYR A 44 0.88 -4.57 -3.30
C TYR A 44 0.56 -3.07 -3.29
N GLY A 45 -0.15 -2.58 -4.31
CA GLY A 45 -0.60 -1.19 -4.36
C GLY A 45 -1.50 -0.82 -3.18
N ILE A 46 -2.46 -1.68 -2.83
CA ILE A 46 -3.34 -1.51 -1.68
C ILE A 46 -2.53 -1.51 -0.37
N ALA A 47 -1.62 -2.48 -0.20
CA ALA A 47 -0.77 -2.57 1.00
C ALA A 47 0.09 -1.31 1.17
N ARG A 48 0.66 -0.78 0.08
CA ARG A 48 1.45 0.45 0.07
C ARG A 48 0.60 1.69 0.39
N ARG A 49 -0.62 1.80 -0.18
CA ARG A 49 -1.58 2.85 0.15
C ARG A 49 -1.91 2.85 1.64
N ASN A 50 -2.22 1.67 2.18
CA ASN A 50 -2.55 1.50 3.59
C ASN A 50 -1.36 1.85 4.50
N TYR A 51 -0.14 1.49 4.11
CA TYR A 51 1.08 1.90 4.82
C TYR A 51 1.23 3.42 4.90
N TYR A 52 0.96 4.16 3.82
CA TYR A 52 1.03 5.61 3.84
C TYR A 52 -0.03 6.26 4.73
N TYR A 53 -1.25 5.72 4.76
CA TYR A 53 -2.25 6.16 5.72
C TYR A 53 -1.81 5.91 7.17
N ALA A 54 -1.35 4.69 7.48
CA ALA A 54 -0.87 4.36 8.82
C ALA A 54 0.30 5.26 9.27
N LEU A 55 1.21 5.59 8.35
CA LEU A 55 2.30 6.52 8.63
C LEU A 55 1.79 7.95 8.91
N ALA A 56 0.76 8.41 8.19
CA ALA A 56 0.15 9.72 8.38
C ALA A 56 -0.75 9.80 9.62
N ASP A 57 -1.35 8.68 10.03
CA ASP A 57 -2.04 8.55 11.31
C ASP A 57 -1.04 8.76 12.46
N ALA A 58 0.09 8.05 12.42
CA ALA A 58 1.11 8.10 13.47
C ALA A 58 1.93 9.41 13.48
N ARG A 59 2.10 10.06 12.32
CA ARG A 59 2.93 11.27 12.19
C ARG A 59 2.17 12.39 11.46
N PRO A 60 1.64 13.40 12.19
CA PRO A 60 0.90 14.51 11.58
C PRO A 60 1.66 15.25 10.47
N ALA A 61 2.99 15.40 10.60
CA ALA A 61 3.83 16.03 9.57
C ALA A 61 3.84 15.27 8.22
N SER A 62 3.49 13.97 8.22
CA SER A 62 3.38 13.15 7.02
C SER A 62 2.03 13.29 6.30
N ARG A 63 1.00 13.85 6.95
CA ARG A 63 -0.36 13.97 6.38
C ARG A 63 -0.38 14.73 5.06
N LYS A 64 0.51 15.72 4.89
CA LYS A 64 0.67 16.49 3.64
C LYS A 64 0.95 15.64 2.40
N TYR A 65 1.48 14.42 2.58
CA TYR A 65 1.75 13.50 1.48
C TYR A 65 0.55 12.61 1.14
N ALA A 66 -0.34 12.39 2.11
CA ALA A 66 -1.53 11.55 1.99
C ALA A 66 -2.82 12.33 1.69
N ARG A 67 -2.90 13.60 2.11
CA ARG A 67 -4.04 14.52 1.90
C ARG A 67 -3.54 15.89 1.46
N ARG A 68 -4.13 16.44 0.39
CA ARG A 68 -3.88 17.80 -0.12
C ARG A 68 -4.66 18.83 0.70
N ARG A 69 -4.36 20.13 0.54
CA ARG A 69 -5.06 21.22 1.23
C ARG A 69 -6.55 21.34 0.85
N ASP A 70 -6.90 20.93 -0.37
CA ASP A 70 -8.28 20.88 -0.88
C ASP A 70 -9.07 19.66 -0.39
N GLY A 71 -8.51 18.86 0.52
CA GLY A 71 -9.12 17.62 1.01
C GLY A 71 -9.04 16.45 0.02
N GLY A 72 -8.40 16.64 -1.14
CA GLY A 72 -8.15 15.59 -2.13
C GLY A 72 -7.00 14.66 -1.75
N LYS A 73 -6.90 13.55 -2.50
CA LYS A 73 -5.84 12.56 -2.32
C LYS A 73 -4.47 13.18 -2.53
N GLY A 74 -3.59 12.98 -1.55
CA GLY A 74 -2.19 13.38 -1.62
C GLY A 74 -1.40 12.53 -2.62
N GLY A 75 -0.23 13.04 -3.03
CA GLY A 75 0.57 12.44 -4.09
C GLY A 75 1.10 11.03 -3.79
N TRP A 76 1.17 10.60 -2.53
CA TRP A 76 1.51 9.21 -2.20
C TRP A 76 0.34 8.24 -2.41
N ILE A 77 -0.90 8.71 -2.21
CA ILE A 77 -2.11 7.90 -2.43
C ILE A 77 -2.37 7.77 -3.92
N ALA A 78 -2.32 8.88 -4.66
CA ALA A 78 -2.53 8.88 -6.11
C ALA A 78 -1.54 7.95 -6.83
N ARG A 79 -0.24 8.05 -6.51
CA ARG A 79 0.78 7.16 -7.07
C ARG A 79 0.64 5.70 -6.65
N ALA A 80 0.09 5.42 -5.47
CA ALA A 80 -0.18 4.03 -5.09
C ALA A 80 -1.31 3.45 -5.95
N GLU A 81 -2.32 4.26 -6.26
CA GLU A 81 -3.47 3.86 -7.08
C GLU A 81 -3.16 3.72 -8.57
N GLU A 82 -2.10 4.37 -9.09
CA GLU A 82 -1.61 4.13 -10.47
C GLU A 82 -1.27 2.65 -10.75
N PHE A 83 -0.92 1.87 -9.72
CA PHE A 83 -0.61 0.44 -9.83
C PHE A 83 -1.80 -0.47 -9.50
N ILE A 84 -2.94 0.12 -9.13
CA ILE A 84 -4.11 -0.61 -8.65
C ILE A 84 -5.21 -0.52 -9.72
N SER A 85 -5.90 -1.61 -9.98
CA SER A 85 -7.11 -1.66 -10.78
C SER A 85 -8.14 -0.62 -10.29
N PRO A 86 -8.80 0.15 -11.19
CA PRO A 86 -9.71 1.24 -10.81
C PRO A 86 -10.79 0.86 -9.79
N ARG A 87 -11.26 -0.40 -9.82
CA ARG A 87 -12.26 -0.93 -8.88
C ARG A 87 -11.84 -0.88 -7.40
N TYR A 88 -10.55 -0.82 -7.10
CA TYR A 88 -10.02 -0.76 -5.73
C TYR A 88 -9.56 0.65 -5.32
N HIS A 89 -9.67 1.63 -6.22
CA HIS A 89 -9.38 3.03 -5.89
C HIS A 89 -10.40 3.51 -4.86
N LEU A 90 -9.95 4.35 -3.92
CA LEU A 90 -10.90 5.01 -3.04
C LEU A 90 -11.65 6.08 -3.84
N THR A 91 -12.95 6.22 -3.66
CA THR A 91 -13.63 7.44 -4.11
C THR A 91 -13.12 8.64 -3.29
N LEU A 92 -13.39 9.86 -3.75
CA LEU A 92 -13.08 11.05 -2.97
C LEU A 92 -13.78 11.02 -1.60
N ALA A 93 -15.04 10.58 -1.56
CA ALA A 93 -15.80 10.43 -0.32
C ALA A 93 -15.16 9.39 0.63
N GLN A 94 -14.74 8.23 0.11
CA GLN A 94 -14.02 7.23 0.91
C GLN A 94 -12.68 7.74 1.42
N HIS A 95 -11.94 8.51 0.60
CA HIS A 95 -10.70 9.15 1.03
C HIS A 95 -10.95 10.13 2.18
N GLN A 96 -11.93 11.03 2.03
CA GLN A 96 -12.30 12.01 3.05
C GLN A 96 -12.72 11.33 4.36
N ALA A 97 -13.55 10.29 4.27
CA ALA A 97 -13.92 9.48 5.44
C ALA A 97 -12.69 8.87 6.12
N ARG A 98 -11.73 8.36 5.34
CA ARG A 98 -10.49 7.75 5.88
C ARG A 98 -9.60 8.73 6.64
N VAL A 99 -9.62 10.01 6.26
CA VAL A 99 -8.76 11.07 6.84
C VAL A 99 -9.50 12.03 7.76
N ALA A 100 -10.78 11.77 8.06
CA ALA A 100 -11.64 12.65 8.85
C ALA A 100 -11.08 12.89 10.27
N SER A 101 -10.39 11.92 10.86
CA SER A 101 -9.78 12.05 12.19
C SER A 101 -8.57 12.98 12.25
N TRP A 102 -8.09 13.49 11.12
CA TRP A 102 -6.87 14.30 11.07
C TRP A 102 -7.09 15.79 11.31
N GLY A 103 -8.34 16.27 11.37
CA GLY A 103 -8.69 17.68 11.34
C GLY A 103 -8.68 18.20 9.91
#